data_AF-A0A920NBX6-F1
#
_entry.id   AF-A0A920NBX6-F1
#
_cell.length_a   1.000
_cell.length_b   1.000
_cell.length_c   1.000
_cell.angle_alpha   90.00
_cell.angle_beta   90.00
_cell.angle_gamma   90.00
#
_symmetry.space_group_name_H-M   'P 1'
#
loop_
_entity.id
_entity.type
_entity.pdbx_description
1 polymer ?
#
loop_
_entity_poly.entity_id
_entity_poly.type
_entity_poly.pdbx_seq_one_letter_code
_entity_poly.pdbx_strand_id
1 'polypeptide(L)'
;MNEPKKPRVQRREPVKPVAEPALDKLGLELTELLTKIVPKSLNSQVHAEIDMVSVVIPPNKLIESCTFMKSTPELSFDYLSCITVVDYEDRSDEFELLYHFRLHF
;
A
#
# COMPACT_ATOMS: atom_id res chain seq x y z
N MET A 1 35.58 -39.38 11.18
CA MET A 1 35.08 -39.52 9.81
C MET A 1 34.05 -38.43 9.63
N ASN A 2 34.41 -37.32 8.98
CA ASN A 2 33.51 -36.15 8.84
C ASN A 2 32.73 -36.27 7.54
N GLU A 3 31.41 -36.33 7.62
CA GLU A 3 30.55 -36.31 6.44
C GLU A 3 30.64 -34.95 5.72
N PRO A 4 30.68 -34.93 4.36
CA PRO A 4 30.67 -33.68 3.61
C PRO A 4 29.29 -33.02 3.71
N LYS A 5 29.25 -31.77 4.19
CA LYS A 5 28.03 -30.95 4.18
C LYS A 5 27.53 -30.81 2.73
N LYS A 6 26.33 -31.31 2.44
CA LYS A 6 25.65 -31.11 1.15
C LYS A 6 25.57 -29.60 0.85
N PRO A 7 25.88 -29.16 -0.39
CA PRO A 7 25.78 -27.75 -0.74
C PRO A 7 24.33 -27.29 -0.55
N ARG A 8 24.15 -26.17 0.17
CA ARG A 8 22.84 -25.50 0.27
C ARG A 8 22.41 -25.16 -1.15
N VAL A 9 21.29 -25.72 -1.59
CA VAL A 9 20.63 -25.32 -2.83
C VAL A 9 20.34 -23.83 -2.69
N GLN A 10 20.97 -23.00 -3.53
CA GLN A 10 20.65 -21.57 -3.59
C GLN A 10 19.18 -21.46 -3.97
N ARG A 11 18.35 -20.94 -3.04
CA ARG A 11 16.95 -20.62 -3.29
C ARG A 11 16.95 -19.64 -4.45
N ARG A 12 16.37 -20.02 -5.60
CA ARG A 12 16.12 -19.07 -6.68
C ARG A 12 15.24 -17.97 -6.10
N GLU A 13 15.69 -16.72 -6.17
CA GLU A 13 14.85 -15.60 -5.82
C GLU A 13 13.62 -15.63 -6.75
N PRO A 14 12.40 -15.73 -6.21
CA PRO A 14 11.22 -15.63 -7.03
C PRO A 14 11.21 -14.24 -7.68
N VAL A 15 11.13 -14.19 -9.01
CA VAL A 15 10.89 -12.94 -9.72
C VAL A 15 9.54 -12.42 -9.23
N LYS A 16 9.52 -11.24 -8.58
CA LYS A 16 8.28 -10.60 -8.15
C LYS A 16 7.40 -10.41 -9.40
N PRO A 17 6.23 -11.06 -9.51
CA PRO A 17 5.36 -10.88 -10.65
C PRO A 17 4.89 -9.42 -10.65
N VAL A 18 5.27 -8.67 -11.69
CA VAL A 18 4.81 -7.31 -11.92
C VAL A 18 3.59 -7.41 -12.82
N ALA A 19 2.41 -7.11 -12.28
CA ALA A 19 1.21 -6.95 -13.07
C ALA A 19 1.01 -5.48 -13.39
N GLU A 20 0.52 -5.19 -14.59
CA GLU A 20 0.17 -3.84 -14.97
C GLU A 20 -1.06 -3.38 -14.17
N PRO A 21 -1.13 -2.10 -13.75
CA PRO A 21 -2.33 -1.53 -13.16
C PRO A 21 -3.52 -1.73 -14.10
N ALA A 22 -4.63 -2.24 -13.56
CA ALA A 22 -5.84 -2.56 -14.32
C ALA A 22 -7.08 -1.97 -13.62
N LEU A 23 -6.95 -0.72 -13.18
CA LEU A 23 -8.04 0.01 -12.52
C LEU A 23 -9.25 0.13 -13.44
N ASP A 24 -10.44 -0.05 -12.85
CA ASP A 24 -11.69 0.29 -13.51
C ASP A 24 -11.87 1.82 -13.57
N LYS A 25 -12.98 2.26 -14.18
CA LYS A 25 -13.29 3.69 -14.31
C LYS A 25 -13.30 4.40 -12.94
N LEU A 26 -13.85 3.76 -11.91
CA LEU A 26 -13.95 4.36 -10.58
C LEU A 26 -12.57 4.50 -9.93
N GLY A 27 -11.71 3.49 -10.06
CA GLY A 27 -10.32 3.54 -9.60
C GLY A 27 -9.51 4.66 -10.27
N LEU A 28 -9.71 4.89 -11.57
CA LEU A 28 -9.09 5.99 -12.30
C LEU A 28 -9.57 7.36 -11.78
N GLU A 29 -10.88 7.54 -11.64
CA GLU A 29 -11.48 8.78 -11.11
C GLU A 29 -11.01 9.06 -9.66
N LEU A 30 -10.90 8.03 -8.83
CA LEU A 30 -10.39 8.15 -7.47
C LEU A 30 -8.91 8.55 -7.45
N THR A 31 -8.09 7.98 -8.35
CA THR A 31 -6.66 8.34 -8.46
C THR A 31 -6.49 9.81 -8.83
N GLU A 32 -7.24 10.29 -9.82
CA GLU A 32 -7.24 11.70 -10.22
C GLU A 32 -7.70 12.63 -9.09
N LEU A 33 -8.79 12.27 -8.41
CA LEU A 33 -9.31 13.01 -7.27
C LEU A 33 -8.24 13.13 -6.19
N LEU A 34 -7.70 12.01 -5.71
CA LEU A 34 -6.67 11.98 -4.65
C LEU A 34 -5.44 12.80 -5.04
N THR A 35 -4.97 12.70 -6.28
CA THR A 35 -3.84 13.50 -6.77
C THR A 35 -4.10 15.01 -6.68
N LYS A 36 -5.36 15.42 -6.86
CA LYS A 36 -5.76 16.83 -6.81
C LYS A 36 -5.97 17.35 -5.38
N ILE A 37 -6.61 16.56 -4.51
CA ILE A 37 -7.11 17.05 -3.22
C ILE A 37 -6.21 16.72 -2.03
N VAL A 38 -5.33 15.72 -2.16
CA VAL A 38 -4.46 15.31 -1.07
C VAL A 38 -3.48 16.45 -0.75
N PRO A 39 -3.46 16.96 0.49
CA PRO A 39 -2.58 18.07 0.85
C PRO A 39 -1.11 17.68 0.74
N LYS A 40 -0.29 18.58 0.19
CA LYS A 40 1.18 18.41 0.16
C LYS A 40 1.78 18.22 1.55
N SER A 41 1.14 18.73 2.61
CA SER A 41 1.57 18.56 4.00
C SER A 41 1.56 17.11 4.49
N LEU A 42 0.81 16.22 3.85
CA LEU A 42 0.78 14.79 4.17
C LEU A 42 2.00 14.04 3.62
N ASN A 43 2.80 14.66 2.74
CA ASN A 43 3.98 14.04 2.11
C ASN A 43 3.69 12.65 1.54
N SER A 44 2.50 12.46 0.97
CA SER A 44 2.00 11.19 0.49
C SER A 44 2.29 10.96 -0.99
N GLN A 45 2.31 9.70 -1.40
CA GLN A 45 2.40 9.30 -2.81
C GLN A 45 1.18 8.46 -3.17
N VAL A 46 0.46 8.86 -4.21
CA VAL A 46 -0.70 8.14 -4.73
C VAL A 46 -0.23 7.23 -5.85
N HIS A 47 -0.56 5.94 -5.79
CA HIS A 47 -0.24 4.97 -6.83
C HIS A 47 -1.49 4.22 -7.29
N ALA A 48 -1.46 3.82 -8.55
CA ALA A 48 -2.42 2.89 -9.13
C ALA A 48 -1.81 1.48 -9.07
N GLU A 49 -2.43 0.59 -8.31
CA GLU A 49 -2.12 -0.83 -8.31
C GLU A 49 -3.02 -1.57 -9.32
N ILE A 50 -2.99 -2.91 -9.29
CA ILE A 50 -3.78 -3.75 -10.21
C ILE A 50 -5.28 -3.41 -10.13
N ASP A 51 -5.88 -3.45 -8.95
CA ASP A 51 -7.31 -3.26 -8.73
C ASP A 51 -7.62 -2.28 -7.59
N MET A 52 -6.60 -1.59 -7.07
CA MET A 52 -6.72 -0.69 -5.93
C MET A 52 -5.92 0.59 -6.14
N VAL A 53 -6.40 1.69 -5.53
CA VAL A 53 -5.61 2.91 -5.40
C VAL A 53 -4.91 2.87 -4.04
N SER A 54 -3.59 3.02 -4.03
CA SER A 54 -2.79 3.04 -2.81
C SER A 54 -2.29 4.45 -2.52
N VAL A 55 -2.22 4.80 -1.23
CA VAL A 55 -1.66 6.08 -0.76
C VAL A 55 -0.60 5.78 0.28
N VAL A 56 0.66 5.92 -0.12
CA VAL A 56 1.81 5.72 0.78
C VAL A 56 2.05 7.00 1.55
N ILE A 57 2.16 6.89 2.87
CA ILE A 57 2.32 8.03 3.79
C ILE A 57 3.46 7.80 4.78
N PRO A 58 4.09 8.86 5.31
CA PRO A 58 4.98 8.74 6.45
C PRO A 58 4.23 8.25 7.71
N PRO A 59 4.85 7.43 8.58
CA PRO A 59 4.20 6.90 9.78
C PRO A 59 3.68 7.99 10.73
N ASN A 60 4.41 9.11 10.85
CA ASN A 60 4.01 10.25 11.69
C ASN A 60 2.82 11.04 11.14
N LYS A 61 2.33 10.73 9.93
CA LYS A 61 1.16 11.34 9.29
C LYS A 61 -0.08 10.46 9.35
N LEU A 62 -0.01 9.25 9.89
CA LEU A 62 -1.12 8.29 9.90
C LEU A 62 -2.45 8.89 10.37
N ILE A 63 -2.46 9.53 11.54
CA ILE A 63 -3.69 10.10 12.11
C ILE A 63 -4.22 11.25 11.24
N GLU A 64 -3.35 12.13 10.75
CA GLU A 64 -3.72 13.25 9.88
C GLU A 64 -4.30 12.75 8.56
N SER A 65 -3.64 11.77 7.93
CA SER A 65 -4.07 11.13 6.69
C SER A 65 -5.39 10.41 6.86
N CYS A 66 -5.58 9.57 7.87
CA CYS A 66 -6.86 8.89 8.10
C CYS A 66 -7.98 9.90 8.40
N THR A 67 -7.70 10.97 9.16
CA THR A 67 -8.68 12.03 9.42
C THR A 67 -9.09 12.73 8.13
N PHE A 68 -8.14 13.05 7.26
CA PHE A 68 -8.39 13.64 5.95
C PHE A 68 -9.23 12.71 5.06
N MET A 69 -8.86 11.43 4.95
CA MET A 69 -9.58 10.44 4.13
C MET A 69 -11.03 10.26 4.60
N LYS A 70 -11.26 10.28 5.91
CA LYS A 70 -12.59 10.13 6.52
C LYS A 70 -13.44 11.40 6.44
N SER A 71 -12.84 12.57 6.67
CA SER A 71 -13.59 13.82 6.88
C SER A 71 -13.78 14.65 5.62
N THR A 72 -13.04 14.35 4.54
CA THR A 72 -13.21 15.01 3.25
C THR A 72 -14.49 14.49 2.59
N PRO A 73 -15.51 15.34 2.34
CA PRO A 73 -16.81 14.90 1.85
C PRO A 73 -16.75 14.07 0.56
N GLU A 74 -15.84 14.41 -0.35
CA GLU A 74 -15.63 13.73 -1.63
C GLU A 74 -14.99 12.33 -1.49
N LEU A 75 -14.40 12.02 -0.33
CA LEU A 75 -13.74 10.74 -0.06
C LEU A 75 -14.56 9.87 0.90
N SER A 76 -14.96 10.44 2.04
CA SER A 76 -15.82 9.79 3.05
C SER A 76 -15.44 8.34 3.38
N PHE A 77 -14.13 8.04 3.48
CA PHE A 77 -13.64 6.71 3.86
C PHE A 77 -13.87 6.45 5.35
N ASP A 78 -15.11 6.12 5.71
CA ASP A 78 -15.52 5.88 7.11
C ASP A 78 -15.55 4.39 7.49
N TYR A 79 -15.19 3.50 6.57
CA TYR A 79 -15.13 2.06 6.82
C TYR A 79 -13.74 1.49 6.61
N LEU A 80 -13.08 1.13 7.71
CA LEU A 80 -11.83 0.38 7.74
C LEU A 80 -12.14 -1.12 7.65
N SER A 81 -11.78 -1.74 6.53
CA SER A 81 -12.06 -3.15 6.26
C SER A 81 -11.03 -4.09 6.86
N CYS A 82 -9.75 -3.69 6.83
CA CYS A 82 -8.63 -4.53 7.23
C CYS A 82 -7.43 -3.66 7.60
N ILE A 83 -6.67 -4.11 8.60
CA ILE A 83 -5.29 -3.67 8.82
C ILE A 83 -4.42 -4.92 8.73
N THR A 84 -3.38 -4.87 7.92
CA THR A 84 -2.41 -5.95 7.79
C THR A 84 -0.99 -5.40 7.80
N VAL A 85 -0.03 -6.27 8.07
CA VAL A 85 1.39 -5.94 8.06
C VAL A 85 2.13 -6.84 7.08
N VAL A 86 3.08 -6.27 6.36
CA VAL A 86 4.02 -7.01 5.53
C VAL A 86 5.42 -6.81 6.08
N ASP A 87 6.09 -7.93 6.33
CA ASP A 87 7.50 -8.01 6.69
C ASP A 87 8.29 -8.38 5.45
N TYR A 88 9.14 -7.48 4.97
CA TYR A 88 9.94 -7.67 3.76
C TYR A 88 11.36 -8.08 4.14
N GLU A 89 11.80 -9.28 3.72
CA GLU A 89 13.15 -9.81 4.03
C GLU A 89 14.28 -8.84 3.62
N ASP A 90 14.08 -8.02 2.57
CA ASP A 90 15.02 -7.05 2.03
C ASP A 90 15.00 -5.68 2.72
N ARG A 91 14.04 -5.42 3.62
CA ARG A 91 13.93 -4.17 4.40
C ARG A 91 14.13 -4.47 5.88
N SER A 92 15.39 -4.42 6.33
CA SER A 92 15.73 -4.67 7.73
C SER A 92 15.10 -3.63 8.64
N ASP A 93 14.42 -4.09 9.69
CA ASP A 93 13.83 -3.29 10.78
C ASP A 93 12.63 -2.40 10.39
N GLU A 94 11.99 -2.66 9.23
CA GLU A 94 10.81 -1.93 8.78
C GLU A 94 9.63 -2.86 8.50
N PHE A 95 8.47 -2.51 9.03
CA PHE A 95 7.20 -3.15 8.69
C PHE A 95 6.35 -2.21 7.85
N GLU A 96 5.74 -2.74 6.79
CA GLU A 96 4.76 -1.99 6.01
C GLU A 96 3.36 -2.30 6.52
N LEU A 97 2.68 -1.29 7.07
CA LEU A 97 1.29 -1.42 7.52
C LEU A 97 0.34 -0.96 6.41
N LEU A 98 -0.58 -1.83 6.03
CA LEU A 98 -1.61 -1.54 5.04
C LEU A 98 -2.96 -1.37 5.74
N TYR A 99 -3.62 -0.25 5.43
CA TYR A 99 -4.97 0.07 5.89
C TYR A 99 -5.90 0.03 4.68
N HIS A 100 -6.81 -0.94 4.66
CA HIS A 100 -7.79 -1.06 3.58
C HIS A 100 -9.09 -0.35 3.96
N PHE A 101 -9.39 0.74 3.28
CA PHE A 101 -10.66 1.44 3.40
C PHE A 101 -11.62 1.06 2.27
N ARG A 102 -12.92 1.16 2.52
CA ARG A 102 -13.95 1.08 1.48
C ARG A 102 -14.69 2.40 1.39
N LEU A 103 -15.00 2.81 0.16
CA LEU A 103 -16.08 3.75 -0.07
C LEU A 103 -17.42 3.06 0.17
N HIS A 104 -18.34 3.74 0.83
CA HIS A 104 -19.75 3.35 0.85
C HIS A 104 -20.44 3.94 -0.39
N PHE A 105 -21.02 3.09 -1.23
CA PHE A 105 -21.97 3.44 -2.27
C PHE A 105 -23.25 2.62 -2.07
#